data_AF-A0A957FCK9-F1
#
_entry.id   AF-A0A957FCK9-F1
#
_cell.length_a   1.000
_cell.length_b   1.000
_cell.length_c   1.000
_cell.angle_alpha   90.00
_cell.angle_beta   90.00
_cell.angle_gamma   90.00
#
_symmetry.space_group_name_H-M   'P 1'
#
loop_
_entity.id
_entity.type
_entity.pdbx_description
1 polymer ?
#
loop_
_entity_poly.entity_id
_entity_poly.type
_entity_poly.pdbx_seq_one_letter_code
_entity_poly.pdbx_strand_id
1 'polypeptide(L)'
;MDLQNITFYMGLIADTIAIIGIPYTAWQLYRARQKEKQMQQEISIRLDCSDTNQSIQLPIKIKRQNFTRAEILGYLGMAVKEGDRFNLNYLKTADFFQELKRIQDADRPETLIIPCGIMENGTNEIDQFANPKSQIINLKS
;
A
#
# COMPACT_ATOMS: atom_id res chain seq x y z
N MET A 1 -47.07 -10.32 40.04
CA MET A 1 -46.27 -9.31 39.30
C MET A 1 -47.24 -8.53 38.45
N ASP A 2 -47.46 -7.25 38.76
CA ASP A 2 -48.48 -6.45 38.07
C ASP A 2 -48.08 -6.14 36.63
N LEU A 3 -49.05 -6.25 35.71
CA LEU A 3 -48.87 -6.03 34.27
C LEU A 3 -48.30 -4.64 33.96
N GLN A 4 -48.62 -3.64 34.80
CA GLN A 4 -48.08 -2.28 34.71
C GLN A 4 -46.58 -2.17 35.01
N ASN A 5 -46.05 -3.00 35.91
CA ASN A 5 -44.62 -3.01 36.18
C ASN A 5 -43.86 -3.62 35.00
N ILE A 6 -44.42 -4.65 34.36
CA ILE A 6 -43.82 -5.32 33.19
C ILE A 6 -43.72 -4.35 32.01
N THR A 7 -44.77 -3.59 31.70
CA THR A 7 -44.74 -2.62 30.60
C THR A 7 -43.75 -1.48 30.86
N PHE A 8 -43.63 -1.02 32.11
CA PHE A 8 -42.64 -0.02 32.51
C PHE A 8 -41.19 -0.51 32.34
N TYR A 9 -40.88 -1.74 32.79
CA TYR A 9 -39.54 -2.33 32.60
C TYR A 9 -39.20 -2.53 31.12
N MET A 10 -40.15 -2.96 30.30
CA MET A 10 -39.93 -3.12 28.86
C MET A 10 -39.62 -1.78 28.17
N GLY A 11 -40.25 -0.68 28.60
CA GLY A 11 -39.94 0.67 28.12
C GLY A 11 -38.52 1.11 28.46
N LEU A 12 -38.11 0.93 29.73
CA LEU A 12 -36.74 1.26 30.16
C LEU A 12 -35.67 0.47 29.41
N ILE A 13 -35.92 -0.83 29.16
CA ILE A 13 -34.99 -1.66 28.38
C ILE A 13 -34.87 -1.14 26.95
N ALA A 14 -35.99 -0.80 26.29
CA ALA A 14 -35.98 -0.28 24.92
C ALA A 14 -35.17 1.03 24.80
N ASP A 15 -35.36 1.96 25.74
CA ASP A 15 -34.64 3.24 25.74
C ASP A 15 -33.12 3.04 25.93
N THR A 16 -32.71 2.10 26.79
CA THR A 16 -31.28 1.81 27.00
C THR A 16 -30.60 1.23 25.75
N ILE A 17 -31.29 0.37 24.99
CA ILE A 17 -30.77 -0.21 23.74
C ILE A 17 -30.56 0.90 22.70
N ALA A 18 -31.50 1.84 22.58
CA ALA A 18 -31.37 2.98 21.67
C ALA A 18 -30.18 3.87 22.03
N ILE A 19 -30.00 4.18 23.33
CA ILE A 19 -28.92 5.03 23.82
C ILE A 19 -27.54 4.41 23.59
N ILE A 20 -27.39 3.08 23.68
CA ILE A 20 -26.11 2.38 23.46
C ILE A 20 -25.86 2.11 21.97
N GLY A 21 -26.90 1.88 21.17
CA GLY A 21 -26.79 1.57 19.75
C GLY A 21 -26.22 2.73 18.92
N ILE A 22 -26.64 3.96 19.21
CA ILE A 22 -26.17 5.16 18.51
C ILE A 22 -24.65 5.37 18.66
N PRO A 23 -24.05 5.39 19.85
CA PRO A 23 -22.60 5.55 20.00
C PRO A 23 -21.81 4.38 19.41
N TYR A 24 -22.33 3.15 19.48
CA TYR A 24 -21.67 1.99 18.86
C TYR A 24 -21.61 2.10 17.33
N THR A 25 -22.73 2.42 16.68
CA THR A 25 -22.77 2.60 15.22
C THR A 25 -21.96 3.81 14.76
N ALA A 26 -21.97 4.91 15.53
CA ALA A 26 -21.12 6.07 15.28
C ALA A 26 -19.62 5.71 15.36
N TRP A 27 -19.20 4.94 16.37
CA TRP A 27 -17.82 4.47 16.52
C TRP A 27 -17.40 3.53 15.39
N GLN A 28 -18.28 2.61 15.00
CA GLN A 28 -18.03 1.70 13.87
C GLN A 28 -17.84 2.47 12.56
N LEU A 29 -18.71 3.45 12.30
CA LEU A 29 -18.61 4.32 11.12
C LEU A 29 -17.32 5.15 11.15
N TYR A 30 -16.96 5.70 12.30
CA TYR A 30 -15.71 6.44 12.48
C TYR A 30 -14.49 5.56 12.15
N ARG A 31 -14.43 4.33 12.67
CA ARG A 31 -13.35 3.38 12.34
C ARG A 31 -13.34 3.01 10.86
N ALA A 32 -14.49 2.79 10.24
CA ALA A 32 -14.58 2.47 8.82
C ALA A 32 -14.00 3.61 7.96
N ARG A 33 -14.34 4.87 8.27
CA ARG A 33 -13.80 6.04 7.56
C ARG A 33 -12.28 6.20 7.74
N GLN A 34 -11.76 5.90 8.93
CA GLN A 34 -10.31 5.95 9.15
C GLN A 34 -9.58 4.89 8.32
N LYS A 35 -10.11 3.66 8.27
CA LYS A 35 -9.57 2.59 7.40
C LYS A 35 -9.63 2.98 5.94
N GLU A 36 -10.74 3.57 5.48
CA GLU A 36 -10.88 4.01 4.10
C GLU A 36 -9.82 5.07 3.73
N LYS A 37 -9.60 6.06 4.60
CA LYS A 37 -8.54 7.07 4.41
C LYS A 37 -7.16 6.44 4.34
N GLN A 38 -6.86 5.46 5.19
CA GLN A 38 -5.60 4.71 5.16
C GLN A 38 -5.43 3.93 3.84
N MET A 39 -6.50 3.28 3.37
CA MET A 39 -6.51 2.52 2.12
C MET A 39 -6.35 3.39 0.86
N GLN A 40 -6.77 4.66 0.93
CA GLN A 40 -6.59 5.65 -0.13
C GLN A 40 -5.21 6.30 -0.16
N GLN A 41 -4.36 6.06 0.85
CA GLN A 41 -2.99 6.59 0.87
C GLN A 41 -2.20 6.08 -0.33
N GLU A 42 -1.41 6.97 -0.91
CA GLU A 42 -0.54 6.69 -2.05
C GLU A 42 0.82 6.15 -1.58
N ILE A 43 1.28 5.09 -2.22
CA ILE A 43 2.59 4.48 -2.05
C ILE A 43 3.40 4.74 -3.33
N SER A 44 4.59 5.30 -3.18
CA SER A 44 5.55 5.47 -4.26
C SER A 44 6.47 4.26 -4.39
N ILE A 45 6.97 4.02 -5.59
CA ILE A 45 7.97 2.97 -5.86
C ILE A 45 9.27 3.64 -6.27
N ARG A 46 10.38 3.21 -5.66
CA ARG A 46 11.73 3.62 -5.98
C ARG A 46 12.60 2.39 -6.24
N LEU A 47 13.40 2.47 -7.29
CA LEU A 47 14.46 1.52 -7.61
C LEU A 47 15.77 2.10 -7.07
N ASP A 48 16.45 1.40 -6.16
CA ASP A 48 17.73 1.84 -5.58
C ASP A 48 18.83 0.88 -6.00
N CYS A 49 19.79 1.37 -6.80
CA CYS A 49 20.92 0.58 -7.26
C CYS A 49 22.16 0.95 -6.45
N SER A 50 22.56 0.05 -5.54
CA SER A 50 23.76 0.24 -4.72
C SER A 50 25.03 0.26 -5.57
N ASP A 51 25.07 -0.49 -6.67
CA ASP A 51 26.26 -0.64 -7.52
C ASP A 51 26.60 0.62 -8.31
N THR A 52 25.59 1.33 -8.82
CA THR A 52 25.76 2.56 -9.60
C THR A 52 25.53 3.83 -8.79
N ASN A 53 25.16 3.69 -7.50
CA ASN A 53 24.73 4.78 -6.62
C ASN A 53 23.64 5.67 -7.25
N GLN A 54 22.79 5.06 -8.08
CA GLN A 54 21.67 5.71 -8.75
C GLN A 54 20.36 5.22 -8.15
N SER A 55 19.38 6.12 -8.07
CA SER A 55 18.01 5.77 -7.76
C SER A 55 17.07 6.29 -8.84
N ILE A 56 16.06 5.52 -9.18
CA ILE A 56 14.98 5.95 -10.06
C ILE A 56 13.69 5.93 -9.28
N GLN A 57 13.04 7.08 -9.21
CA GLN A 57 11.66 7.16 -8.74
C GLN A 57 10.72 6.97 -9.92
N LEU A 58 9.87 5.94 -9.82
CA LEU A 58 8.83 5.73 -10.84
C LEU A 58 7.78 6.84 -10.72
N PRO A 59 7.29 7.40 -11.84
CA PRO A 59 6.33 8.51 -11.84
C PRO A 59 4.90 8.07 -11.44
N ILE A 60 4.76 6.86 -10.90
CA ILE A 60 3.49 6.21 -10.61
C ILE A 60 3.35 6.11 -9.10
N LYS A 61 2.13 6.40 -8.64
CA LYS A 61 1.72 6.22 -7.26
C LYS A 61 0.56 5.23 -7.21
N ILE A 62 0.65 4.28 -6.30
CA ILE A 62 -0.35 3.21 -6.16
C ILE A 62 -1.11 3.43 -4.85
N LYS A 63 -2.44 3.36 -4.88
CA LYS A 63 -3.23 3.38 -3.65
C LYS A 63 -2.98 2.11 -2.84
N ARG A 64 -2.88 2.22 -1.52
CA ARG A 64 -2.65 1.08 -0.61
C ARG A 64 -3.61 -0.08 -0.85
N GLN A 65 -4.91 0.18 -1.08
CA GLN A 65 -5.89 -0.85 -1.41
C GLN A 65 -5.56 -1.69 -2.65
N ASN A 66 -4.81 -1.12 -3.60
CA ASN A 66 -4.41 -1.76 -4.85
C ASN A 66 -2.94 -2.18 -4.81
N PHE A 67 -2.25 -2.01 -3.69
CA PHE A 67 -0.81 -2.26 -3.59
C PHE A 67 -0.54 -3.76 -3.49
N THR A 68 -0.62 -4.46 -4.61
CA THR A 68 -0.42 -5.91 -4.71
C THR A 68 0.77 -6.24 -5.59
N ARG A 69 1.31 -7.45 -5.48
CA ARG A 69 2.38 -7.92 -6.36
C ARG A 69 2.01 -7.82 -7.84
N ALA A 70 0.78 -8.18 -8.21
CA ALA A 70 0.33 -8.15 -9.60
C ALA A 70 0.31 -6.72 -10.14
N GLU A 71 -0.22 -5.77 -9.37
CA GLU A 71 -0.24 -4.36 -9.73
C GLU A 71 1.19 -3.81 -9.87
N ILE A 72 2.07 -4.08 -8.90
CA ILE A 72 3.49 -3.67 -8.97
C ILE A 72 4.14 -4.21 -10.24
N LEU A 73 3.95 -5.49 -10.57
CA LEU A 73 4.51 -6.09 -11.79
C LEU A 73 3.92 -5.45 -13.06
N GLY A 74 2.62 -5.15 -13.07
CA GLY A 74 1.97 -4.45 -14.18
C GLY A 74 2.54 -3.05 -14.39
N TYR A 75 2.70 -2.28 -13.31
CA TYR A 75 3.28 -0.93 -13.36
C TYR A 75 4.75 -0.94 -13.75
N LEU A 76 5.53 -1.89 -13.24
CA LEU A 76 6.91 -2.08 -13.66
C LEU A 76 6.98 -2.41 -15.15
N GLY A 77 6.12 -3.31 -15.65
CA GLY A 77 6.03 -3.62 -17.08
C GLY A 77 5.72 -2.41 -17.95
N MET A 78 4.87 -1.49 -17.48
CA MET A 78 4.59 -0.23 -18.19
C MET A 78 5.71 0.80 -18.09
N ALA A 79 6.56 0.72 -17.07
CA ALA A 79 7.68 1.64 -16.87
C ALA A 79 8.93 1.25 -17.68
N VAL A 80 8.98 0.03 -18.19
CA VAL A 80 10.06 -0.49 -19.02
C VAL A 80 10.01 0.12 -20.42
N LYS A 81 11.14 0.08 -21.13
CA LYS A 81 11.19 0.44 -22.55
C LYS A 81 10.14 -0.35 -23.35
N GLU A 82 9.51 0.31 -24.31
CA GLU A 82 8.40 -0.26 -25.07
C GLU A 82 8.84 -1.54 -25.81
N GLY A 83 8.13 -2.65 -25.56
CA GLY A 83 8.43 -3.96 -26.14
C GLY A 83 9.45 -4.81 -25.38
N ASP A 84 10.11 -4.26 -24.36
CA ASP A 84 11.09 -5.00 -23.55
C ASP A 84 10.43 -5.70 -22.35
N ARG A 85 11.05 -6.80 -21.93
CA ARG A 85 10.72 -7.48 -20.67
C ARG A 85 11.68 -6.99 -19.60
N PHE A 86 11.17 -6.86 -18.37
CA PHE A 86 12.05 -6.63 -17.22
C PHE A 86 12.40 -7.90 -16.49
N ASN A 87 13.57 -7.86 -15.85
CA ASN A 87 13.96 -8.85 -14.87
C ASN A 87 14.58 -8.12 -13.67
N LEU A 88 13.89 -8.22 -12.53
CA LEU A 88 14.34 -7.74 -11.23
C LEU A 88 14.37 -8.93 -10.28
N ASN A 89 15.57 -9.32 -9.84
CA ASN A 89 15.73 -10.52 -8.99
C ASN A 89 15.01 -10.37 -7.65
N TYR A 90 15.01 -9.17 -7.07
CA TYR A 90 14.36 -8.89 -5.78
C TYR A 90 12.87 -9.27 -5.75
N LEU A 91 12.13 -9.08 -6.85
CA LEU A 91 10.69 -9.36 -6.93
C LEU A 91 10.31 -10.85 -6.79
N LYS A 92 11.31 -11.74 -6.84
CA LYS A 92 11.16 -13.19 -6.67
C LYS A 92 11.57 -13.65 -5.27
N THR A 93 12.10 -12.75 -4.44
CA THR A 93 12.61 -13.08 -3.09
C THR A 93 11.49 -13.06 -2.05
N ALA A 94 11.69 -13.79 -0.95
CA ALA A 94 10.80 -13.75 0.21
C ALA A 94 10.75 -12.34 0.85
N ASP A 95 11.88 -11.62 0.84
CA ASP A 95 12.01 -10.29 1.42
C ASP A 95 11.08 -9.29 0.75
N PHE A 96 10.93 -9.38 -0.58
CA PHE A 96 9.95 -8.56 -1.30
C PHE A 96 8.51 -8.80 -0.82
N PHE A 97 8.10 -10.05 -0.54
CA PHE A 97 6.76 -10.33 -0.03
C PHE A 97 6.57 -9.84 1.41
N GLN A 98 7.61 -9.93 2.23
CA GLN A 98 7.58 -9.40 3.59
C GLN A 98 7.45 -7.88 3.57
N GLU A 99 8.21 -7.22 2.70
CA GLU A 99 8.17 -5.77 2.51
C GLU A 99 6.82 -5.29 1.97
N LEU A 100 6.26 -6.01 0.99
CA LEU A 100 4.93 -5.76 0.46
C LEU A 100 3.88 -5.77 1.59
N LYS A 101 3.91 -6.81 2.43
CA LYS A 101 2.99 -6.94 3.56
C LYS A 101 3.22 -5.86 4.61
N ARG A 102 4.48 -5.59 4.95
CA ARG A 102 4.86 -4.55 5.91
C ARG A 102 4.31 -3.18 5.50
N ILE A 103 4.47 -2.82 4.23
CA ILE A 103 3.96 -1.57 3.69
C ILE A 103 2.44 -1.54 3.70
N GLN A 104 1.75 -2.63 3.33
CA GLN A 104 0.28 -2.72 3.39
C GLN A 104 -0.25 -2.50 4.81
N ASP A 105 0.42 -3.09 5.80
CA ASP A 105 0.03 -3.04 7.22
C ASP A 105 0.43 -1.72 7.92
N ALA A 106 1.27 -0.89 7.30
CA ALA A 106 1.75 0.35 7.90
C ALA A 106 0.63 1.40 8.12
N ASP A 107 0.73 2.21 9.16
CA ASP A 107 -0.23 3.30 9.40
C ASP A 107 0.07 4.58 8.61
N ARG A 108 1.25 4.66 8.00
CA ARG A 108 1.77 5.86 7.33
C ARG A 108 2.03 5.61 5.84
N PRO A 109 2.01 6.67 5.01
CA PRO A 109 2.48 6.57 3.63
C PRO A 109 3.94 6.11 3.62
N GLU A 110 4.24 5.13 2.79
CA GLU A 110 5.58 4.56 2.66
C GLU A 110 6.00 4.53 1.20
N THR A 111 7.29 4.32 0.97
CA THR A 111 7.86 4.09 -0.35
C THR A 111 8.38 2.67 -0.41
N LEU A 112 7.95 1.91 -1.42
CA LEU A 112 8.55 0.63 -1.71
C LEU A 112 9.92 0.86 -2.35
N ILE A 113 10.96 0.38 -1.69
CA ILE A 113 12.32 0.38 -2.22
C ILE A 113 12.59 -1.00 -2.83
N ILE A 114 12.87 -1.02 -4.12
CA ILE A 114 13.27 -2.21 -4.86
C ILE A 114 14.77 -2.09 -5.09
N PRO A 115 15.61 -2.86 -4.38
CA PRO A 115 17.02 -2.91 -4.71
C PRO A 115 17.19 -3.45 -6.12
N CYS A 116 18.03 -2.76 -6.89
CA CYS A 116 18.45 -3.20 -8.21
C CYS A 116 19.95 -3.51 -8.21
N GLY A 117 20.31 -4.55 -8.95
CA GLY A 117 21.69 -5.02 -9.07
C GLY A 117 22.15 -5.18 -10.50
N ILE A 118 23.31 -5.80 -10.66
CA ILE A 118 23.86 -6.18 -11.95
C ILE A 118 23.25 -7.52 -12.38
N MET A 119 22.78 -7.58 -13.62
CA MET A 119 22.28 -8.81 -14.22
C MET A 119 23.42 -9.74 -14.65
N GLU A 120 23.13 -11.03 -14.87
CA GLU A 120 24.13 -12.04 -15.28
C GLU A 120 24.86 -11.71 -16.60
N ASN A 121 24.24 -10.90 -17.47
CA ASN A 121 24.83 -10.41 -18.73
C ASN A 121 25.71 -9.16 -18.56
N GLY A 122 25.94 -8.69 -17.33
CA GLY A 122 26.76 -7.51 -17.02
C GLY A 122 26.06 -6.16 -17.20
N THR A 123 24.77 -6.13 -17.55
CA THR A 123 23.98 -4.87 -17.63
C THR A 123 23.32 -4.54 -16.30
N ASN A 124 23.11 -3.24 -16.00
CA ASN A 124 22.41 -2.84 -14.78
C ASN A 124 20.91 -3.04 -14.95
N GLU A 125 20.22 -3.54 -13.91
CA GLU A 125 18.76 -3.69 -13.94
C GLU A 125 18.03 -2.36 -14.17
N ILE A 126 18.66 -1.24 -13.80
CA ILE A 126 18.12 0.12 -13.95
C ILE A 126 17.98 0.56 -15.40
N ASP A 127 18.83 0.07 -16.30
CA ASP A 127 18.89 0.50 -17.71
C ASP A 127 17.65 0.09 -18.50
N GLN A 128 16.90 -0.88 -17.97
CA GLN A 128 15.61 -1.35 -18.50
C GLN A 128 14.49 -0.31 -18.33
N PHE A 129 14.64 0.61 -17.38
CA PHE A 129 13.61 1.57 -16.95
C PHE A 129 13.85 2.99 -17.47
N ALA A 130 14.64 3.17 -18.54
CA ALA A 130 15.01 4.48 -19.10
C ALA A 130 13.87 5.21 -19.85
N ASN A 131 12.64 5.14 -19.34
CA ASN A 131 11.49 5.85 -19.88
C ASN A 131 11.64 7.36 -19.58
N PRO A 132 11.42 8.28 -20.55
CA PRO A 132 11.59 9.73 -20.37
C PRO A 132 10.71 10.36 -19.25
N LYS A 133 9.76 9.62 -18.68
CA LYS A 133 8.92 10.08 -17.56
C LYS A 133 9.47 9.73 -16.17
N SER A 134 10.51 8.89 -16.07
CA SER A 134 11.13 8.55 -14.78
C SER A 134 12.15 9.60 -14.34
N GLN A 135 12.15 9.99 -13.07
CA GLN A 135 13.12 10.94 -12.53
C GLN A 135 14.31 10.17 -11.95
N ILE A 136 15.49 10.36 -12.55
CA ILE A 136 16.75 9.85 -12.03
C ILE A 136 17.22 10.76 -10.90
N ILE A 137 17.43 10.20 -9.72
CA ILE A 137 17.91 10.92 -8.54
C ILE A 137 19.27 10.30 -8.15
N ASN A 138 20.30 11.13 -8.09
CA ASN A 138 21.60 10.72 -7.58
C ASN A 138 21.51 10.55 -6.06
N LEU A 139 21.90 9.39 -5.54
CA LEU A 139 22.02 9.18 -4.11
C LEU A 139 23.17 10.04 -3.60
N LYS A 140 22.85 11.15 -2.93
CA LYS A 140 23.87 11.99 -2.29
C LYS A 140 24.51 11.20 -1.15
N SER A 141 25.81 10.95 -1.28
CA SER A 141 26.69 10.49 -0.20
C SER A 141 26.75 11.49 0.95
#